data_AF-A0A850PQZ1-F1
#
_entry.id   AF-A0A850PQZ1-F1
#
_cell.length_a   1.000
_cell.length_b   1.000
_cell.length_c   1.000
_cell.angle_alpha   90.00
_cell.angle_beta   90.00
_cell.angle_gamma   90.00
#
_symmetry.space_group_name_H-M   'P 1'
#
loop_
_entity.id
_entity.type
_entity.pdbx_description
1 polymer ?
#
loop_
_entity_poly.entity_id
_entity_poly.type
_entity_poly.pdbx_seq_one_letter_code
_entity_poly.pdbx_strand_id
1 'polypeptide(L)'
;MTFSLPDPTWPVLVLAVIQFGDGLLCVKPAAFIAECFEAVRWPRRWWWLMPVIKFAAAAGLLAGLWVPYLAALTCAALIGYFVAAIGMHIAARDFGRNLFVNATGMLAICVAVPVLAF
;
A
#
# COMPACT_ATOMS: atom_id res chain seq x y z
N MET A 1 18.81 -20.08 -7.64
CA MET A 1 17.90 -18.97 -7.28
C MET A 1 17.54 -19.16 -5.82
N THR A 2 18.16 -18.39 -4.93
CA THR A 2 18.00 -18.52 -3.48
C THR A 2 16.63 -18.00 -3.07
N PHE A 3 15.90 -18.84 -2.34
CA PHE A 3 14.55 -18.59 -1.84
C PHE A 3 14.69 -17.73 -0.57
N SER A 4 14.89 -16.41 -0.71
CA SER A 4 15.18 -15.53 0.42
C SER A 4 13.92 -15.04 1.13
N LEU A 5 13.86 -15.31 2.43
CA LEU A 5 13.10 -14.49 3.37
C LEU A 5 13.70 -13.07 3.39
N PRO A 6 12.93 -12.03 3.76
CA PRO A 6 13.45 -10.67 3.81
C PRO A 6 14.62 -10.56 4.79
N ASP A 7 15.76 -10.04 4.34
CA ASP A 7 16.94 -9.78 5.16
C ASP A 7 17.59 -8.43 4.78
N PRO A 8 17.52 -7.41 5.65
CA PRO A 8 16.91 -7.41 6.98
C PRO A 8 15.37 -7.43 6.95
N THR A 9 14.75 -7.91 8.03
CA THR A 9 13.27 -8.01 8.16
C THR A 9 12.57 -6.70 8.51
N TRP A 10 13.29 -5.72 9.08
CA TRP A 10 12.69 -4.49 9.59
C TRP A 10 11.98 -3.62 8.52
N PRO A 11 12.43 -3.51 7.25
CA PRO A 11 11.71 -2.73 6.24
C PRO A 11 10.31 -3.30 5.96
N VAL A 12 10.20 -4.63 5.92
CA VAL A 12 8.92 -5.34 5.75
C VAL A 12 8.01 -5.11 6.95
N LEU A 13 8.54 -5.15 8.17
CA LEU A 13 7.79 -4.85 9.40
C LEU A 13 7.25 -3.42 9.41
N VAL A 14 8.09 -2.44 9.03
CA VAL A 14 7.67 -1.03 8.94
C VAL A 14 6.54 -0.88 7.93
N LEU A 15 6.67 -1.48 6.74
CA LEU A 15 5.61 -1.43 5.73
C LEU A 15 4.32 -2.12 6.21
N ALA A 16 4.44 -3.23 6.95
CA ALA A 16 3.28 -3.91 7.53
C ALA A 16 2.54 -3.02 8.53
N VAL A 17 3.26 -2.30 9.40
CA VAL A 17 2.69 -1.34 10.36
C VAL A 17 2.01 -0.18 9.62
N ILE A 18 2.64 0.36 8.58
CA ILE A 18 2.07 1.41 7.75
C ILE A 18 0.74 0.95 7.12
N GLN A 19 0.72 -0.23 6.49
CA GLN A 19 -0.50 -0.76 5.87
C GLN A 19 -1.59 -1.09 6.88
N PHE A 20 -1.23 -1.56 8.07
CA PHE A 20 -2.18 -1.77 9.15
C PHE A 20 -2.80 -0.44 9.62
N GLY A 21 -1.97 0.58 9.87
CA GLY A 21 -2.44 1.91 10.26
C GLY A 21 -3.33 2.56 9.20
N ASP A 22 -2.94 2.48 7.94
CA ASP A 22 -3.75 2.98 6.81
C ASP A 22 -5.07 2.19 6.68
N GLY A 23 -5.04 0.87 6.92
CA GLY A 23 -6.22 0.03 7.03
C GLY A 23 -7.20 0.54 8.09
N LEU A 24 -6.71 0.86 9.29
CA LEU A 24 -7.53 1.43 10.37
C LEU A 24 -8.16 2.77 9.97
N LEU A 25 -7.38 3.65 9.35
CA LEU A 25 -7.87 4.95 8.87
C LEU A 25 -8.93 4.80 7.75
N CYS A 26 -8.94 3.66 7.04
CA CYS A 26 -9.92 3.33 6.01
C CYS A 26 -11.19 2.63 6.53
N VAL A 27 -11.22 2.08 7.75
CA VAL A 27 -12.42 1.42 8.32
C VAL A 27 -13.58 2.40 8.41
N LYS A 28 -13.30 3.57 8.97
CA LYS A 28 -14.15 4.75 8.88
C LYS A 28 -13.29 5.84 8.26
N PRO A 29 -13.34 6.02 6.92
CA PRO A 29 -12.42 6.87 6.19
C PRO A 29 -12.23 8.22 6.87
N ALA A 30 -11.00 8.47 7.33
CA ALA A 30 -10.60 9.78 7.81
C ALA A 30 -10.85 10.84 6.71
N ALA A 31 -11.08 12.10 7.08
CA ALA A 31 -11.47 13.15 6.13
C ALA A 31 -10.53 13.21 4.90
N PHE A 32 -9.22 13.18 5.11
CA PHE A 32 -8.25 13.19 4.02
C PHE A 32 -8.31 11.95 3.12
N ILE A 33 -8.70 10.78 3.64
CA ILE A 33 -8.87 9.54 2.86
C ILE A 33 -10.15 9.62 2.03
N ALA A 34 -11.24 10.09 2.63
CA ALA A 34 -12.48 10.33 1.92
C ALA A 34 -12.28 11.33 0.78
N GLU A 35 -11.57 12.44 1.03
CA GLU A 35 -11.17 13.42 0.02
C GLU A 35 -10.33 12.79 -1.10
N CYS A 36 -9.35 11.93 -0.78
CA CYS A 36 -8.59 11.18 -1.78
C CYS A 36 -9.50 10.32 -2.67
N PHE A 37 -10.42 9.57 -2.08
CA PHE A 37 -11.35 8.71 -2.81
C PHE A 37 -12.30 9.52 -3.71
N GLU A 38 -12.80 10.64 -3.21
CA GLU A 38 -13.67 11.53 -3.98
C GLU A 38 -12.93 12.21 -5.12
N ALA A 39 -11.68 12.64 -4.90
CA ALA A 39 -10.85 13.27 -5.93
C ALA A 39 -10.64 12.37 -7.15
N VAL A 40 -10.48 11.05 -6.94
CA VAL A 40 -10.37 10.06 -8.01
C VAL A 40 -11.71 9.46 -8.44
N ARG A 41 -12.83 9.96 -7.90
CA ARG A 41 -14.20 9.49 -8.17
C ARG A 41 -14.40 8.00 -7.85
N TRP A 42 -13.70 7.50 -6.83
CA TRP A 42 -13.83 6.12 -6.37
C TRP A 42 -15.24 5.86 -5.80
N PRO A 43 -16.01 4.90 -6.34
CA PRO A 43 -17.42 4.75 -5.93
C PRO A 43 -17.57 4.41 -4.44
N ARG A 44 -18.42 5.16 -3.73
CA ARG A 44 -18.63 4.99 -2.28
C ARG A 44 -19.01 3.57 -1.86
N ARG A 45 -19.74 2.83 -2.71
CA ARG A 45 -20.09 1.41 -2.48
C ARG A 45 -18.88 0.48 -2.34
N TRP A 46 -17.69 0.90 -2.79
CA TRP A 46 -16.45 0.11 -2.75
C TRP A 46 -15.48 0.58 -1.67
N TRP A 47 -15.83 1.57 -0.85
CA TRP A 47 -14.90 2.09 0.17
C TRP A 47 -14.52 1.05 1.22
N TRP A 48 -15.43 0.12 1.52
CA TRP A 48 -15.18 -0.99 2.44
C TRP A 48 -14.09 -1.96 1.95
N LEU A 49 -13.77 -2.00 0.65
CA LEU A 49 -12.68 -2.82 0.13
C LEU A 49 -11.31 -2.29 0.57
N MET A 50 -11.18 -0.98 0.78
CA MET A 50 -9.91 -0.34 1.10
C MET A 50 -9.30 -0.85 2.41
N PRO A 51 -10.02 -0.90 3.55
CA PRO A 51 -9.46 -1.50 4.77
C PRO A 51 -9.16 -3.00 4.57
N VAL A 52 -10.01 -3.75 3.86
CA VAL A 52 -9.79 -5.18 3.59
C VAL A 52 -8.48 -5.43 2.85
N ILE A 53 -8.24 -4.70 1.76
CA ILE A 53 -7.01 -4.82 0.95
C ILE A 53 -5.78 -4.43 1.77
N LYS A 54 -5.87 -3.37 2.58
CA LYS A 54 -4.75 -2.88 3.41
C LYS A 54 -4.41 -3.86 4.53
N PHE A 55 -5.41 -4.42 5.22
CA PHE A 55 -5.18 -5.47 6.22
C PHE A 55 -4.67 -6.76 5.59
N ALA A 56 -5.16 -7.15 4.41
CA ALA A 56 -4.62 -8.29 3.67
C ALA A 56 -3.14 -8.07 3.31
N ALA A 57 -2.76 -6.86 2.90
CA ALA A 57 -1.36 -6.53 2.65
C ALA A 57 -0.52 -6.58 3.93
N ALA A 58 -0.99 -6.01 5.04
CA ALA A 58 -0.30 -6.12 6.32
C ALA A 58 -0.11 -7.58 6.75
N ALA A 59 -1.15 -8.41 6.63
CA ALA A 59 -1.09 -9.84 6.92
C ALA A 59 -0.13 -10.59 5.99
N GLY A 60 -0.13 -10.27 4.68
CA GLY A 60 0.77 -10.88 3.70
C GLY A 60 2.25 -10.53 3.96
N LEU A 61 2.54 -9.29 4.34
CA LEU A 61 3.88 -8.85 4.72
C LEU A 61 4.37 -9.56 5.99
N LEU A 62 3.51 -9.65 7.02
CA LEU A 62 3.83 -10.37 8.25
C LEU A 62 4.03 -11.86 7.98
N ALA A 63 3.08 -12.53 7.32
CA ALA A 63 3.20 -13.94 6.96
C ALA A 63 4.47 -14.21 6.12
N GLY A 64 4.88 -13.26 5.28
CA GLY A 64 6.10 -13.32 4.48
C GLY A 64 7.41 -13.26 5.26
N LEU A 65 7.38 -13.06 6.58
CA LEU A 65 8.54 -13.24 7.46
C LEU A 65 8.86 -14.72 7.71
N TRP A 66 7.89 -15.61 7.50
CA TRP A 66 8.04 -17.07 7.68
C TRP A 66 7.84 -17.84 6.37
N VAL A 67 7.09 -17.28 5.42
CA VAL A 67 6.79 -17.91 4.13
C VAL A 67 7.65 -17.28 3.03
N PRO A 68 8.57 -18.04 2.40
CA PRO A 68 9.39 -17.53 1.30
C PRO A 68 8.55 -16.90 0.19
N TYR A 69 9.06 -15.81 -0.39
CA TYR A 69 8.44 -15.02 -1.45
C TYR A 69 7.16 -14.28 -1.12
N LEU A 70 6.43 -14.62 -0.07
CA LEU A 70 5.13 -14.01 0.21
C LEU A 70 5.27 -12.51 0.50
N ALA A 71 6.32 -12.09 1.21
CA ALA A 71 6.61 -10.67 1.44
C ALA A 71 6.96 -9.95 0.12
N ALA A 72 7.79 -10.56 -0.74
CA ALA A 72 8.14 -10.00 -2.05
C ALA A 72 6.91 -9.87 -2.97
N LEU A 73 6.06 -10.90 -3.01
CA LEU A 73 4.79 -10.90 -3.74
C LEU A 73 3.85 -9.81 -3.23
N THR A 74 3.75 -9.66 -1.91
CA THR A 74 2.92 -8.62 -1.30
C THR A 74 3.47 -7.22 -1.60
N CYS A 75 4.79 -7.03 -1.61
CA CYS A 75 5.42 -5.78 -2.06
C CYS A 75 5.09 -5.49 -3.52
N ALA A 76 5.20 -6.47 -4.41
CA ALA A 76 4.84 -6.31 -5.83
C ALA A 76 3.36 -5.93 -6.01
N ALA A 77 2.45 -6.56 -5.25
CA ALA A 77 1.04 -6.22 -5.25
C ALA A 77 0.78 -4.79 -4.75
N LEU A 78 1.48 -4.35 -3.70
CA LEU A 78 1.40 -2.97 -3.20
C LEU A 78 1.91 -1.94 -4.21
N ILE A 79 3.02 -2.24 -4.89
CA ILE A 79 3.53 -1.41 -5.99
C ILE A 79 2.47 -1.28 -7.08
N GLY A 80 1.90 -2.40 -7.54
CA GLY A 80 0.83 -2.40 -8.53
C GLY A 80 -0.40 -1.60 -8.09
N TYR A 81 -0.80 -1.74 -6.82
CA TYR A 81 -1.89 -0.97 -6.23
C TYR A 81 -1.61 0.55 -6.28
N PHE A 82 -0.42 1.00 -5.86
CA PHE A 82 -0.09 2.43 -5.84
C PHE A 82 0.15 3.01 -7.23
N VAL A 83 0.68 2.22 -8.17
CA VAL A 83 0.74 2.61 -9.59
C VAL A 83 -0.67 2.82 -10.15
N ALA A 84 -1.62 1.92 -9.87
CA ALA A 84 -3.01 2.10 -10.26
C ALA A 84 -3.64 3.34 -9.60
N ALA A 85 -3.37 3.58 -8.32
CA ALA A 85 -3.83 4.76 -7.61
C ALA A 85 -3.30 6.07 -8.26
N ILE A 86 -2.00 6.13 -8.57
CA ILE A 86 -1.40 7.27 -9.28
C ILE A 86 -2.06 7.45 -10.65
N GLY A 87 -2.30 6.37 -11.39
CA GLY A 87 -3.02 6.41 -12.67
C GLY A 87 -4.41 7.03 -12.54
N MET A 88 -5.15 6.69 -11.48
CA MET A 88 -6.47 7.29 -11.20
C MET A 88 -6.38 8.78 -10.86
N HIS A 89 -5.38 9.21 -10.06
CA HIS A 89 -5.16 10.63 -9.77
C HIS A 89 -4.79 11.42 -11.03
N ILE A 90 -3.90 10.89 -11.88
CA ILE A 90 -3.54 11.50 -13.16
C ILE A 90 -4.77 11.63 -14.07
N ALA A 91 -5.58 10.55 -14.18
CA ALA A 91 -6.80 10.55 -14.99
C ALA A 91 -7.84 11.56 -14.47
N ALA A 92 -7.94 11.73 -13.15
CA ALA A 92 -8.81 12.70 -12.50
C ALA A 92 -8.26 14.14 -12.51
N ARG A 93 -7.01 14.34 -12.97
CA ARG A 93 -6.26 15.60 -12.90
C ARG A 93 -6.09 16.13 -11.47
N ASP A 94 -6.01 15.23 -10.50
CA ASP A 94 -5.73 15.55 -9.11
C ASP A 94 -4.22 15.61 -8.87
N PHE A 95 -3.62 16.77 -9.12
CA PHE A 95 -2.18 17.03 -8.92
C PHE A 95 -1.86 17.65 -7.55
N GLY A 96 -2.77 17.52 -6.59
CA GLY A 96 -2.61 18.09 -5.25
C GLY A 96 -1.76 17.23 -4.32
N ARG A 97 -1.92 17.48 -3.01
CA ARG A 97 -1.24 16.74 -1.93
C ARG A 97 -1.49 15.22 -2.02
N ASN A 98 -2.65 14.81 -2.50
CA ASN A 98 -3.05 13.41 -2.60
C ASN A 98 -2.15 12.61 -3.54
N LEU A 99 -1.80 13.18 -4.70
CA LEU A 99 -0.89 12.54 -5.65
C LEU A 99 0.55 12.54 -5.15
N PHE A 100 1.06 13.71 -4.74
CA PHE A 100 2.49 13.87 -4.44
C PHE A 100 2.90 13.28 -3.09
N VAL A 101 2.12 13.49 -2.04
CA VAL A 101 2.48 13.04 -0.68
C VAL A 101 1.96 11.64 -0.43
N ASN A 102 0.67 11.39 -0.69
CA ASN A 102 0.06 10.12 -0.30
C ASN A 102 0.42 9.01 -1.30
N ALA A 103 0.09 9.19 -2.59
CA ALA A 103 0.24 8.11 -3.58
C ALA A 103 1.72 7.90 -3.98
N THR A 104 2.43 8.97 -4.32
CA THR A 104 3.84 8.88 -4.75
C THR A 104 4.77 8.55 -3.58
N GLY A 105 4.56 9.16 -2.42
CA GLY A 105 5.33 8.86 -1.21
C GLY A 105 5.18 7.39 -0.79
N MET A 106 3.95 6.86 -0.80
CA MET A 106 3.73 5.45 -0.46
C MET A 106 4.28 4.50 -1.52
N LEU A 107 4.17 4.84 -2.82
CA LEU A 107 4.82 4.06 -3.87
C LEU A 107 6.34 3.99 -3.65
N ALA A 108 6.98 5.11 -3.34
CA ALA A 108 8.41 5.15 -3.08
C ALA A 108 8.81 4.22 -1.92
N ILE A 109 8.04 4.21 -0.83
CA ILE A 109 8.25 3.28 0.29
C ILE A 109 8.05 1.83 -0.17
N CYS A 110 6.97 1.54 -0.91
CA CYS A 110 6.67 0.20 -1.41
C CYS A 110 7.75 -0.34 -2.37
N VAL A 111 8.43 0.53 -3.11
CA VAL A 111 9.57 0.18 -3.97
C VAL A 111 10.87 0.03 -3.17
N ALA A 112 11.10 0.90 -2.17
CA ALA A 112 12.30 0.86 -1.36
C ALA A 112 12.39 -0.43 -0.53
N VAL A 113 11.28 -0.89 0.04
CA VAL A 113 11.25 -2.08 0.91
C VAL A 113 11.82 -3.33 0.24
N PRO A 114 11.36 -3.76 -0.96
CA PRO A 114 11.94 -4.93 -1.60
C PRO A 114 13.40 -4.72 -2.01
N VAL A 115 13.82 -3.51 -2.41
CA VAL A 115 15.23 -3.20 -2.73
C VAL A 115 16.14 -3.32 -1.51
N LEU A 116 15.61 -3.01 -0.32
CA LEU A 116 16.36 -3.07 0.93
C LEU A 116 16.37 -4.46 1.57
N ALA A 117 15.40 -5.32 1.27
CA ALA A 117 15.17 -6.57 1.99
C ALA A 117 15.33 -7.85 1.14
N PHE A 118 15.48 -7.74 -0.18
CA PHE A 118 15.65 -8.89 -1.10
C PHE A 118 16.71 -8.60 -2.18
#